data_AF-A0A1Q2LK09-F1
#
_entry.id   AF-A0A1Q2LK09-F1
#
_cell.length_a   1.000
_cell.length_b   1.000
_cell.length_c   1.000
_cell.angle_alpha   90.00
_cell.angle_beta   90.00
_cell.angle_gamma   90.00
#
_symmetry.space_group_name_H-M   'P 1'
#
loop_
_entity.id
_entity.type
_entity.pdbx_description
1 polymer ?
#
loop_
_entity_poly.entity_id
_entity_poly.type
_entity_poly.pdbx_seq_one_letter_code
_entity_poly.pdbx_strand_id
1 'polypeptide(L)'
;MTKLTNHLNTNFYTLYREWHYKDIEPRIFAEEMLLETNANGEAKVPSDYKIHCFDKTQCIQVDTDRFVEHTRSIFDESWSVMPMKYLYQLPNIIPNKPEHLNIMLEIARILIMSPYLRVDLYNIQGRIVVGELTFTPEGGTGRFTPQEWDKKFGDMWKPNPNWFSVAKP
;
A
#
# COMPACT_ATOMS: atom_id res chain seq x y z
N MET A 1 -18.52 -17.30 10.68
CA MET A 1 -19.58 -16.33 10.32
C MET A 1 -19.43 -14.97 11.01
N THR A 2 -19.09 -14.92 12.30
CA THR A 2 -18.93 -13.67 13.07
C THR A 2 -18.01 -12.62 12.43
N LYS A 3 -16.88 -13.01 11.83
CA LYS A 3 -15.97 -12.05 11.18
C LYS A 3 -16.65 -11.26 10.06
N LEU A 4 -17.31 -11.93 9.11
CA LEU A 4 -17.98 -11.26 7.99
C LEU A 4 -19.11 -10.35 8.47
N THR A 5 -19.93 -10.82 9.41
CA THR A 5 -20.98 -10.02 10.02
C THR A 5 -20.43 -8.77 10.70
N ASN A 6 -19.31 -8.89 11.42
CA ASN A 6 -18.69 -7.73 12.07
C ASN A 6 -18.17 -6.72 11.03
N HIS A 7 -17.49 -7.17 9.98
CA HIS A 7 -16.98 -6.29 8.92
C HIS A 7 -18.12 -5.58 8.18
N LEU A 8 -19.20 -6.28 7.83
CA LEU A 8 -20.35 -5.69 7.13
C LEU A 8 -21.12 -4.67 7.99
N ASN A 9 -21.01 -4.76 9.33
CA ASN A 9 -21.63 -3.81 10.25
C ASN A 9 -20.67 -2.72 10.75
N THR A 10 -19.42 -2.70 10.28
CA THR A 10 -18.40 -1.73 10.70
C THR A 10 -18.21 -0.68 9.62
N ASN A 11 -18.30 0.59 10.00
CA ASN A 11 -17.95 1.71 9.13
C ASN A 11 -16.65 2.37 9.62
N PHE A 12 -15.60 2.33 8.82
CA PHE A 12 -14.28 2.88 9.18
C PHE A 12 -14.28 4.41 9.31
N TYR A 13 -15.28 5.11 8.76
CA TYR A 13 -15.49 6.53 9.05
C TYR A 13 -15.78 6.80 10.53
N THR A 14 -16.56 5.95 11.20
CA THR A 14 -16.91 6.17 12.62
C THR A 14 -15.74 5.86 13.55
N LEU A 15 -14.88 4.91 13.16
CA LEU A 15 -13.72 4.49 13.93
C LEU A 15 -12.50 5.40 13.75
N TYR A 16 -12.12 5.69 12.50
CA TYR A 16 -10.85 6.34 12.16
C TYR A 16 -11.00 7.62 11.35
N ARG A 17 -12.24 8.09 11.12
CA ARG A 17 -12.53 9.28 10.30
C ARG A 17 -12.06 9.17 8.86
N GLU A 18 -11.99 7.94 8.36
CA GLU A 18 -11.72 7.64 6.97
C GLU A 18 -12.92 8.04 6.10
N TRP A 19 -12.92 9.31 5.64
CA TRP A 19 -14.07 9.95 5.00
C TRP A 19 -14.64 9.14 3.84
N HIS A 20 -13.77 8.59 2.99
CA HIS A 20 -14.17 7.80 1.83
C HIS A 20 -15.08 6.60 2.15
N TYR A 21 -15.07 6.05 3.37
CA TYR A 21 -15.99 4.97 3.75
C TYR A 21 -17.35 5.43 4.30
N LYS A 22 -17.55 6.74 4.51
CA LYS A 22 -18.74 7.27 5.20
C LYS A 22 -20.05 6.81 4.57
N ASP A 23 -20.15 6.92 3.25
CA ASP A 23 -21.37 6.67 2.48
C ASP A 23 -21.26 5.41 1.61
N ILE A 24 -20.19 4.62 1.77
CA ILE A 24 -19.99 3.35 1.04
C ILE A 24 -20.80 2.24 1.73
N GLU A 25 -21.64 1.56 0.94
CA GLU A 25 -22.33 0.34 1.38
C GLU A 25 -21.34 -0.83 1.48
N PRO A 26 -21.17 -1.47 2.66
CA PRO A 26 -20.26 -2.60 2.83
C PRO A 26 -20.65 -3.81 1.96
N ARG A 27 -19.68 -4.38 1.24
CA ARG A 27 -19.86 -5.54 0.34
C ARG A 27 -18.78 -6.58 0.56
N ILE A 28 -19.05 -7.81 0.13
CA ILE A 28 -18.06 -8.89 0.06
C ILE A 28 -17.60 -9.02 -1.38
N PHE A 29 -16.29 -8.95 -1.58
CA PHE A 29 -15.64 -9.26 -2.86
C PHE A 29 -14.81 -10.53 -2.69
N ALA A 30 -14.81 -11.37 -3.71
CA ALA A 30 -13.99 -12.57 -3.78
C ALA A 30 -13.29 -12.58 -5.13
N GLU A 31 -11.98 -12.73 -5.11
CA GLU A 31 -11.12 -12.72 -6.29
C GLU A 31 -10.35 -14.03 -6.44
N GLU A 32 -9.76 -14.21 -7.62
CA GLU A 32 -8.86 -15.33 -7.89
C GLU A 32 -7.62 -15.24 -6.99
N MET A 33 -7.22 -16.38 -6.40
CA MET A 33 -6.00 -16.43 -5.61
C MET A 33 -4.78 -16.38 -6.53
N LEU A 34 -4.02 -15.29 -6.43
CA LEU A 34 -2.77 -15.14 -7.16
C LEU A 34 -1.68 -16.02 -6.54
N LEU A 35 -0.99 -16.78 -7.40
CA LEU A 35 0.09 -17.69 -7.00
C LEU A 35 1.29 -17.53 -7.93
N GLU A 36 2.49 -17.61 -7.36
CA GLU A 36 3.76 -17.77 -8.06
C GLU A 36 4.37 -19.14 -7.78
N THR A 37 5.22 -19.64 -8.66
CA THR A 37 5.98 -20.88 -8.43
C THR A 37 7.36 -20.52 -7.89
N ASN A 38 7.74 -21.09 -6.73
CA ASN A 38 9.05 -20.89 -6.15
C ASN A 38 10.14 -21.70 -6.89
N ALA A 39 11.42 -21.53 -6.51
CA ALA A 39 12.54 -22.25 -7.13
C ALA A 39 12.45 -23.78 -6.99
N ASN A 40 11.67 -24.30 -6.03
CA ASN A 40 11.46 -25.71 -5.79
C ASN A 40 10.22 -26.26 -6.52
N GLY A 41 9.51 -25.44 -7.31
CA GLY A 41 8.30 -25.84 -8.03
C GLY A 41 7.00 -25.77 -7.22
N GLU A 42 7.04 -25.21 -6.01
CA GLU A 42 5.87 -25.15 -5.11
C GLU A 42 5.11 -23.83 -5.28
N ALA A 43 3.80 -23.88 -5.07
CA ALA A 43 2.95 -22.69 -5.07
C ALA A 43 3.27 -21.79 -3.87
N LYS A 44 3.43 -20.50 -4.14
CA LYS A 44 3.75 -19.46 -3.16
C LYS A 44 2.89 -18.23 -3.43
N VAL A 45 2.51 -17.51 -2.37
CA VAL A 45 1.82 -16.22 -2.51
C VAL A 45 2.82 -15.19 -3.05
N PRO A 46 2.47 -14.44 -4.10
CA PRO A 46 3.39 -13.48 -4.70
C PRO A 46 3.75 -12.36 -3.74
N SER A 47 4.91 -11.75 -4.01
CA SER A 47 5.34 -10.57 -3.26
C SER A 47 4.38 -9.40 -3.53
N ASP A 48 4.01 -8.70 -2.45
CA ASP A 48 3.04 -7.61 -2.46
C ASP A 48 3.79 -6.28 -2.26
N TYR A 49 3.80 -5.46 -3.32
CA TYR A 49 4.50 -4.18 -3.37
C TYR A 49 3.51 -3.04 -3.25
N LYS A 50 3.72 -2.17 -2.27
CA LYS A 50 2.84 -1.04 -1.99
C LYS A 50 3.51 0.25 -2.40
N ILE A 51 3.06 0.83 -3.50
CA ILE A 51 3.62 2.08 -4.01
C ILE A 51 2.83 3.23 -3.42
N HIS A 52 3.42 3.93 -2.46
CA HIS A 52 2.87 5.16 -1.92
C HIS A 52 3.20 6.30 -2.89
N CYS A 53 2.16 6.93 -3.42
CA CYS A 53 2.27 8.02 -4.38
C CYS A 53 1.86 9.34 -3.72
N PHE A 54 2.76 10.32 -3.75
CA PHE A 54 2.58 11.67 -3.24
C PHE A 54 2.77 12.66 -4.40
N ASP A 55 1.70 12.98 -5.14
CA ASP A 55 1.75 13.79 -6.37
C ASP A 55 2.84 13.31 -7.35
N LYS A 56 4.07 13.84 -7.25
CA LYS A 56 5.21 13.49 -8.12
C LYS A 56 6.21 12.50 -7.51
N THR A 57 6.14 12.26 -6.20
CA THR A 57 7.11 11.42 -5.49
C THR A 57 6.51 10.07 -5.17
N GLN A 58 7.27 8.99 -5.36
CA GLN A 58 6.84 7.65 -4.96
C GLN A 58 7.83 7.02 -3.98
N CYS A 59 7.33 6.20 -3.07
CA CYS A 59 8.13 5.27 -2.30
C CYS A 59 7.48 3.89 -2.27
N ILE A 60 8.30 2.85 -2.25
CA ILE A 60 7.85 1.46 -2.32
C ILE A 60 7.96 0.82 -0.96
N GLN A 61 6.86 0.34 -0.42
CA GLN A 61 6.82 -0.51 0.76
C GLN A 61 6.81 -1.98 0.34
N VAL A 62 7.63 -2.78 1.03
CA VAL A 62 7.63 -4.24 0.91
C VAL A 62 7.48 -4.84 2.31
N ASP A 63 6.47 -5.68 2.48
CA ASP A 63 6.25 -6.47 3.70
C ASP A 63 6.81 -7.89 3.49
N THR A 64 7.68 -8.34 4.39
CA THR A 64 8.33 -9.67 4.35
C THR A 64 7.88 -10.52 5.54
N ASP A 65 7.79 -11.83 5.33
CA ASP A 65 7.47 -12.86 6.35
C ASP A 65 6.22 -12.57 7.19
N ARG A 66 5.15 -12.05 6.54
CA ARG A 66 3.89 -11.59 7.17
C ARG A 66 3.23 -12.62 8.11
N PHE A 67 3.46 -13.91 7.92
CA PHE A 67 2.85 -14.99 8.72
C PHE A 67 3.75 -15.54 9.83
N VAL A 68 5.01 -15.07 9.94
CA VAL A 68 5.98 -15.56 10.94
C VAL A 68 6.57 -14.38 11.71
N GLU A 69 7.44 -13.60 11.06
CA GLU A 69 8.09 -12.42 11.63
C GLU A 69 7.93 -11.24 10.67
N HIS A 70 6.78 -10.56 10.79
CA HIS A 70 6.42 -9.49 9.87
C HIS A 70 7.41 -8.33 9.98
N THR A 71 8.15 -8.13 8.89
CA THR A 71 9.12 -7.05 8.71
C THR A 71 8.72 -6.16 7.54
N ARG A 72 9.16 -4.90 7.55
CA ARG A 72 8.79 -3.91 6.53
C ARG A 72 10.00 -3.08 6.14
N SER A 73 10.21 -2.95 4.84
CA SER A 73 11.19 -2.04 4.25
C SER A 73 10.48 -1.00 3.39
N ILE A 74 11.00 0.22 3.40
CA ILE A 74 10.57 1.28 2.48
C ILE A 74 11.76 1.66 1.61
N PHE A 75 11.53 1.76 0.31
CA PHE A 75 12.51 2.09 -0.71
C PHE A 75 12.09 3.37 -1.43
N ASP A 76 13.08 4.10 -1.93
CA ASP A 76 12.83 5.13 -2.95
C ASP A 76 12.66 4.50 -4.35
N GLU A 77 12.35 5.33 -5.34
CA GLU A 77 12.12 4.92 -6.73
C GLU A 77 13.34 4.24 -7.38
N SER A 78 14.54 4.49 -6.85
CA SER A 78 15.78 3.87 -7.33
C SER A 78 16.02 2.47 -6.73
N TRP A 79 15.13 2.01 -5.84
CA TRP A 79 15.28 0.80 -5.02
C TRP A 79 16.35 0.95 -3.92
N SER A 80 16.60 2.16 -3.45
CA SER A 80 17.47 2.38 -2.29
C SER A 80 16.66 2.36 -1.00
N VAL A 81 17.11 1.59 0.00
CA VAL A 81 16.44 1.51 1.31
C VAL A 81 16.45 2.88 1.98
N MET A 82 15.27 3.35 2.35
CA MET A 82 15.12 4.58 3.12
C MET A 82 15.50 4.29 4.60
N PRO A 83 16.28 5.15 5.26
CA PRO A 83 16.75 4.91 6.63
C PRO A 83 15.64 5.22 7.66
N MET A 84 14.57 4.42 7.61
CA MET A 84 13.41 4.53 8.49
C MET A 84 12.72 3.19 8.70
N LYS A 85 11.95 3.12 9.79
CA LYS A 85 10.98 2.07 10.06
C LYS A 85 9.58 2.66 9.95
N TYR A 86 8.65 1.88 9.43
CA TYR A 86 7.23 2.21 9.41
C TYR A 86 6.47 1.06 10.06
N LEU A 87 5.96 1.26 11.28
CA LEU A 87 5.26 0.29 12.15
C LEU A 87 6.02 -1.00 12.54
N TYR A 88 6.82 -1.58 11.65
CA TYR A 88 7.47 -2.88 11.80
C TYR A 88 9.00 -2.76 11.80
N GLN A 89 9.68 -3.83 12.23
CA GLN A 89 11.14 -3.90 12.14
C GLN A 89 11.61 -4.06 10.70
N LEU A 90 12.86 -3.66 10.45
CA LEU A 90 13.54 -3.94 9.20
C LEU A 90 13.86 -5.44 9.11
N PRO A 91 13.79 -6.05 7.92
CA PRO A 91 14.20 -7.43 7.73
C PRO A 91 15.72 -7.57 7.88
N ASN A 92 16.16 -8.76 8.29
CA ASN A 92 17.59 -9.10 8.31
C ASN A 92 18.17 -9.21 6.90
N ILE A 93 17.33 -9.55 5.92
CA ILE A 93 17.69 -9.68 4.50
C ILE A 93 16.81 -8.73 3.69
N ILE A 94 17.44 -7.83 2.94
CA ILE A 94 16.73 -6.88 2.09
C ILE A 94 16.10 -7.65 0.91
N PRO A 95 14.80 -7.46 0.61
CA PRO A 95 14.16 -8.13 -0.52
C PRO A 95 14.76 -7.68 -1.86
N ASN A 96 14.81 -8.62 -2.81
CA ASN A 96 15.30 -8.36 -4.15
C ASN A 96 14.40 -7.35 -4.89
N LYS A 97 15.03 -6.54 -5.74
CA LYS A 97 14.33 -5.63 -6.65
C LYS A 97 13.45 -6.42 -7.63
N PRO A 98 12.17 -6.08 -7.81
CA PRO A 98 11.34 -6.70 -8.82
C PRO A 98 11.83 -6.32 -10.22
N GLU A 99 11.82 -7.29 -11.14
CA GLU A 99 12.29 -7.14 -12.53
C GLU A 99 11.60 -5.98 -13.26
N HIS A 100 10.30 -5.76 -13.01
CA HIS A 100 9.49 -4.76 -13.70
C HIS A 100 9.14 -3.54 -12.83
N LEU A 101 10.03 -3.15 -11.90
CA LEU A 101 9.79 -2.02 -11.01
C LEU A 101 9.37 -0.74 -11.75
N ASN A 102 10.01 -0.43 -12.88
CA ASN A 102 9.72 0.80 -13.62
C ASN A 102 8.28 0.81 -14.17
N ILE A 103 7.79 -0.34 -14.64
CA ILE A 103 6.41 -0.49 -15.14
C ILE A 103 5.43 -0.35 -13.97
N MET A 104 5.75 -0.95 -12.81
CA MET A 104 4.93 -0.83 -11.61
C MET A 104 4.82 0.63 -11.14
N LEU A 105 5.93 1.37 -11.13
CA LEU A 105 5.96 2.81 -10.80
C LEU A 105 5.11 3.62 -11.78
N GLU A 106 5.20 3.33 -13.09
CA GLU A 106 4.40 3.99 -14.13
C GLU A 106 2.90 3.72 -13.96
N ILE A 107 2.51 2.46 -13.75
CA ILE A 107 1.11 2.09 -13.46
C ILE A 107 0.60 2.85 -12.25
N ALA A 108 1.38 2.87 -11.17
CA ALA A 108 0.99 3.59 -9.96
C ALA A 108 0.84 5.10 -10.21
N ARG A 109 1.69 5.73 -11.06
CA ARG A 109 1.55 7.14 -11.46
C ARG A 109 0.27 7.41 -12.24
N ILE A 110 -0.09 6.52 -13.16
CA ILE A 110 -1.31 6.66 -13.98
C ILE A 110 -2.57 6.59 -13.11
N LEU A 111 -2.54 5.78 -12.04
CA LEU A 111 -3.69 5.57 -11.15
C LEU A 111 -3.87 6.67 -10.09
N ILE A 112 -2.95 7.64 -9.99
CA ILE A 112 -3.05 8.72 -9.00
C ILE A 112 -4.29 9.57 -9.27
N MET A 113 -5.25 9.52 -8.36
CA MET A 113 -6.50 10.29 -8.41
C MET A 113 -6.71 11.20 -7.19
N SER A 114 -5.72 11.24 -6.30
CA SER A 114 -5.72 11.99 -5.04
C SER A 114 -4.31 12.52 -4.80
N PRO A 115 -4.12 13.60 -4.01
CA PRO A 115 -2.79 14.07 -3.63
C PRO A 115 -1.94 13.00 -2.93
N TYR A 116 -2.59 11.99 -2.38
CA TYR A 116 -1.96 10.78 -1.89
C TYR A 116 -2.77 9.54 -2.28
N LEU A 117 -2.09 8.50 -2.75
CA LEU A 117 -2.68 7.19 -3.00
C LEU A 117 -1.63 6.10 -2.80
N ARG A 118 -1.97 5.03 -2.06
CA ARG A 118 -1.18 3.80 -2.06
C ARG A 118 -1.76 2.84 -3.09
N VAL A 119 -0.92 2.34 -3.97
CA VAL A 119 -1.28 1.37 -5.01
C VAL A 119 -0.57 0.05 -4.70
N ASP A 120 -1.35 -0.99 -4.43
CA ASP A 120 -0.83 -2.32 -4.16
C ASP A 120 -0.72 -3.09 -5.47
N LEU A 121 0.47 -3.60 -5.75
CA LEU A 121 0.82 -4.25 -7.01
C LEU A 121 1.50 -5.59 -6.76
N TYR A 122 1.14 -6.57 -7.57
CA TYR A 122 1.82 -7.85 -7.67
C TYR A 122 2.64 -7.89 -8.96
N ASN A 123 3.81 -8.53 -8.93
CA ASN A 123 4.59 -8.85 -10.12
C ASN A 123 4.78 -10.36 -10.20
N ILE A 124 4.03 -11.02 -11.09
CA ILE A 124 3.97 -12.47 -11.20
C ILE A 124 4.50 -12.85 -12.59
N GLN A 125 5.76 -13.29 -12.66
CA GLN A 125 6.39 -13.69 -13.92
C GLN A 125 6.23 -12.63 -15.03
N GLY A 126 6.37 -11.35 -14.67
CA GLY A 126 6.22 -10.22 -15.58
C GLY A 126 4.79 -9.73 -15.79
N ARG A 127 3.78 -10.46 -15.33
CA ARG A 127 2.40 -9.96 -15.26
C ARG A 127 2.23 -9.07 -14.03
N ILE A 128 1.96 -7.78 -14.27
CA ILE A 128 1.61 -6.83 -13.20
C ILE A 128 0.10 -6.85 -12.96
N VAL A 129 -0.31 -6.96 -11.70
CA VAL A 129 -1.72 -6.96 -11.27
C VAL A 129 -1.91 -5.91 -10.19
N VAL A 130 -2.94 -5.08 -10.33
CA VAL A 130 -3.38 -4.14 -9.29
C VAL A 130 -4.25 -4.89 -8.29
N GLY A 131 -3.88 -4.84 -7.01
CA GLY A 131 -4.64 -5.44 -5.92
C GLY A 131 -5.57 -4.45 -5.24
N GLU A 132 -5.01 -3.39 -4.66
CA GLU A 132 -5.75 -2.43 -3.83
C GLU A 132 -5.36 -0.98 -4.16
N LEU A 133 -6.33 -0.07 -4.05
CA LEU A 133 -6.11 1.37 -4.01
C LEU A 133 -6.51 1.87 -2.61
N THR A 134 -5.54 2.33 -1.82
CA THR A 134 -5.77 2.74 -0.43
C THR A 134 -5.50 4.23 -0.26
N PHE A 135 -6.51 4.97 0.21
CA PHE A 135 -6.43 6.42 0.42
C PHE A 135 -5.85 6.79 1.79
N THR A 136 -6.08 5.95 2.81
CA THR A 136 -5.66 6.20 4.20
C THR A 136 -5.10 4.93 4.83
N PRO A 137 -3.90 4.47 4.42
CA PRO A 137 -3.31 3.28 5.01
C PRO A 137 -3.11 3.47 6.52
N GLU A 138 -3.35 2.40 7.28
CA GLU A 138 -3.25 2.40 8.74
C GLU A 138 -4.17 3.46 9.40
N GLY A 139 -5.28 3.83 8.73
CA GLY A 139 -6.18 4.89 9.17
C GLY A 139 -5.52 6.28 9.29
N GLY A 140 -4.38 6.48 8.61
CA GLY A 140 -3.57 7.70 8.73
C GLY A 140 -2.79 7.82 10.04
N THR A 141 -2.63 6.73 10.80
CA THR A 141 -1.99 6.73 12.14
C THR A 141 -0.69 5.93 12.22
N GLY A 142 -0.19 5.45 11.08
CA GLY A 142 1.03 4.66 11.02
C GLY A 142 2.25 5.44 11.53
N ARG A 143 3.08 4.81 12.36
CA ARG A 143 4.19 5.49 13.04
C ARG A 143 5.51 5.27 12.31
N PHE A 144 6.27 6.35 12.18
CA PHE A 144 7.62 6.33 11.63
C PHE A 144 8.69 6.36 12.73
N THR A 145 9.83 5.70 12.50
CA THR A 145 11.03 5.81 13.34
C THR A 145 12.27 5.97 12.45
N PRO A 146 13.05 7.07 12.58
CA PRO A 146 12.84 8.19 13.50
C PRO A 146 11.62 9.05 13.12
N GLN A 147 11.10 9.82 14.09
CA GLN A 147 9.86 10.61 13.95
C GLN A 147 9.94 11.69 12.86
N GLU A 148 11.15 12.15 12.49
CA GLU A 148 11.33 13.13 11.39
C GLU A 148 10.73 12.68 10.05
N TRP A 149 10.60 11.37 9.83
CA TRP A 149 10.02 10.82 8.61
C TRP A 149 8.53 11.08 8.50
N ASP A 150 7.82 11.20 9.63
CA ASP A 150 6.42 11.61 9.67
C ASP A 150 6.23 12.98 9.00
N LYS A 151 7.08 13.95 9.39
CA LYS A 151 7.10 15.28 8.77
C LYS A 151 7.52 15.21 7.29
N LYS A 152 8.57 14.46 6.96
CA LYS A 152 9.05 14.33 5.56
C LYS A 152 7.95 13.83 4.63
N PHE A 153 7.18 12.82 5.06
CA PHE A 153 6.05 12.29 4.30
C PHE A 153 4.89 13.29 4.23
N GLY A 154 4.58 13.96 5.36
CA GLY A 154 3.60 15.04 5.40
C GLY A 154 3.91 16.19 4.44
N ASP A 155 5.18 16.58 4.31
CA ASP A 155 5.62 17.66 3.41
C ASP A 155 5.51 17.28 1.92
N MET A 156 5.53 15.99 1.59
CA MET A 156 5.28 15.49 0.22
C MET A 156 3.80 15.55 -0.14
N TRP A 157 2.91 15.42 0.85
CA TRP A 157 1.47 15.50 0.63
C TRP A 157 1.04 16.94 0.39
N LYS A 158 0.79 17.27 -0.88
CA LYS A 158 0.39 18.62 -1.32
C LYS A 158 -1.09 18.63 -1.74
N PRO A 159 -2.04 18.78 -0.80
CA PRO A 159 -3.45 18.84 -1.14
C PRO A 159 -3.75 20.09 -1.99
N ASN A 160 -4.14 19.87 -3.25
CA ASN A 160 -4.68 20.93 -4.10
C ASN A 160 -6.17 21.20 -3.77
N PRO A 161 -6.59 22.40 -3.35
CA PRO A 161 -8.00 22.66 -3.00
C PRO A 161 -9.05 22.22 -4.04
N ASN A 162 -8.66 22.08 -5.31
CA ASN A 162 -9.53 21.54 -6.37
C ASN A 162 -9.87 20.05 -6.23
N TRP A 163 -9.10 19.23 -5.51
CA TRP A 163 -9.43 17.80 -5.35
C TRP A 163 -10.67 17.58 -4.48
N PHE A 164 -10.90 18.46 -3.50
CA PHE A 164 -12.10 18.42 -2.66
C PHE A 164 -13.35 18.86 -3.44
N SER A 165 -13.19 19.57 -4.54
CA SER A 165 -14.30 20.07 -5.35
C SER A 165 -14.96 18.98 -6.21
N VAL A 166 -14.22 17.89 -6.49
CA VAL A 166 -14.71 16.68 -7.20
C VAL A 166 -15.42 15.71 -6.25
N ALA A 167 -15.28 15.90 -4.94
CA ALA A 167 -15.89 15.09 -3.88
C ALA A 167 -17.16 15.75 -3.30
N LYS A 168 -17.92 16.47 -4.14
CA LYS A 168 -19.29 16.86 -3.77
C LYS A 168 -20.23 15.70 -4.10
N PRO A 169 -21.07 15.26 -3.15
CA PRO A 169 -22.12 14.28 -3.43
C PRO A 169 -23.13 14.81 -4.44
#